data_AF-A0A382GFR9-F1
#
_entry.id   AF-A0A382GFR9-F1
#
_cell.length_a   1.000
_cell.length_b   1.000
_cell.length_c   1.000
_cell.angle_alpha   90.00
_cell.angle_beta   90.00
_cell.angle_gamma   90.00
#
_symmetry.space_group_name_H-M   'P 1'
#
loop_
_entity.id
_entity.type
_entity.pdbx_description
1 polymer ?
#
loop_
_entity_poly.entity_id
_entity_poly.type
_entity_poly.pdbx_seq_one_letter_code
_entity_poly.pdbx_strand_id
1 'polypeptide(L)'
;MNNKIDLIIAFFMIFITGCDFSPTSSSEQISDYEVIEMIKNAEKIEISNDELPSQSQATIEQEYFEYEGLANWKASDLGYMVELSGRGQRYGMFREAYFNMDGRKLDPNDRDAEDREYGDDRLDEDYECFELVLPVTYTMPDGSTITVEDESGCGGLRE
;
A
#
# COMPACT_ATOMS: atom_id res chain seq x y z
N MET A 1 -48.91 -23.85 54.64
CA MET A 1 -49.13 -25.30 54.74
C MET A 1 -50.28 -25.64 53.80
N ASN A 2 -50.16 -26.37 52.69
CA ASN A 2 -49.12 -27.29 52.23
C ASN A 2 -49.08 -27.33 50.70
N ASN A 3 -47.85 -27.44 50.21
CA ASN A 3 -47.37 -27.73 48.87
C ASN A 3 -48.02 -28.99 48.28
N LYS A 4 -48.09 -29.07 46.94
CA LYS A 4 -47.82 -30.27 46.10
C LYS A 4 -48.25 -30.01 44.65
N ILE A 5 -47.37 -29.39 43.87
CA ILE A 5 -47.30 -29.63 42.41
C ILE A 5 -45.81 -29.79 42.10
N ASP A 6 -45.29 -30.97 42.46
CA ASP A 6 -44.07 -31.52 41.90
C ASP A 6 -44.48 -32.30 40.64
N LEU A 7 -43.94 -31.93 39.48
CA LEU A 7 -43.13 -32.78 38.61
C LEU A 7 -42.91 -32.04 37.28
N ILE A 8 -41.69 -32.09 36.74
CA ILE A 8 -41.21 -31.43 35.52
C ILE A 8 -40.70 -30.00 35.78
N ILE A 9 -39.51 -29.89 36.36
CA ILE A 9 -38.36 -29.08 35.87
C ILE A 9 -37.20 -29.50 36.80
N ALA A 10 -36.81 -30.76 36.66
CA ALA A 10 -35.61 -31.32 37.27
C ALA A 10 -34.78 -31.92 36.15
N PHE A 11 -34.38 -31.10 35.18
CA PHE A 11 -33.38 -31.47 34.19
C PHE A 11 -32.82 -30.24 33.48
N PHE A 12 -32.04 -29.42 34.17
CA PHE A 12 -30.89 -28.74 33.54
C PHE A 12 -29.98 -28.10 34.59
N MET A 13 -29.52 -28.92 35.54
CA MET A 13 -28.31 -28.63 36.32
C MET A 13 -27.26 -29.63 35.85
N ILE A 14 -26.65 -29.34 34.70
CA ILE A 14 -25.35 -29.89 34.33
C ILE A 14 -24.44 -28.68 34.09
N PHE A 15 -23.71 -28.33 35.16
CA PHE A 15 -22.45 -27.62 35.06
C PHE A 15 -21.47 -28.48 34.25
N ILE A 16 -21.02 -27.99 33.10
CA ILE A 16 -19.67 -28.26 32.61
C ILE A 16 -19.10 -26.93 32.11
N THR A 17 -17.94 -26.60 32.66
CA THR A 17 -17.11 -25.43 32.40
C THR A 17 -16.81 -25.21 30.92
N GLY A 18 -17.01 -23.97 30.45
CA GLY A 18 -16.41 -23.41 29.24
C GLY A 18 -15.85 -22.04 29.60
N CYS A 19 -14.66 -21.71 29.09
CA CYS A 19 -13.84 -20.57 29.51
C CYS A 19 -14.60 -19.24 29.63
N ASP A 20 -14.16 -18.39 30.56
CA ASP A 20 -14.42 -16.96 30.50
C ASP A 20 -13.98 -16.43 29.13
N PHE A 21 -14.91 -16.32 28.18
CA PHE A 21 -14.72 -15.42 27.05
C PHE A 21 -15.05 -14.03 27.56
N SER A 22 -14.08 -13.43 28.25
CA SER A 22 -13.99 -11.99 28.38
C SER A 22 -13.85 -11.45 26.95
N PRO A 23 -14.82 -10.72 26.37
CA PRO A 23 -14.59 -10.02 25.13
C PRO A 23 -13.73 -8.82 25.49
N THR A 24 -12.45 -9.07 25.70
CA THR A 24 -11.43 -8.04 25.52
C THR A 24 -11.11 -8.02 24.04
N SER A 25 -12.11 -7.84 23.17
CA SER A 25 -11.86 -7.46 21.79
C SER A 25 -11.78 -5.95 21.77
N SER A 26 -10.56 -5.45 21.99
CA SER A 26 -10.12 -4.25 21.29
C SER A 26 -10.67 -4.32 19.87
N SER A 27 -11.39 -3.31 19.41
CA SER A 27 -11.83 -3.16 18.03
C SER A 27 -10.76 -3.73 17.09
N GLU A 28 -11.06 -4.83 16.39
CA GLU A 28 -10.15 -5.42 15.42
C GLU A 28 -9.84 -4.32 14.39
N GLN A 29 -8.66 -3.72 14.51
CA GLN A 29 -8.15 -2.79 13.52
C GLN A 29 -7.75 -3.68 12.34
N ILE A 30 -8.45 -3.50 11.22
CA ILE A 30 -8.08 -4.11 9.94
C ILE A 30 -6.63 -3.70 9.65
N SER A 31 -5.80 -4.69 9.30
CA SER A 31 -4.39 -4.46 8.98
C SER A 31 -4.22 -3.64 7.70
N ASP A 32 -3.14 -2.87 7.57
CA ASP A 32 -2.94 -2.05 6.36
C ASP A 32 -2.85 -2.92 5.10
N TYR A 33 -2.25 -4.11 5.21
CA TYR A 33 -2.20 -5.08 4.11
C TYR A 33 -3.59 -5.45 3.61
N GLU A 34 -4.53 -5.75 4.52
CA GLU A 34 -5.90 -6.10 4.15
C GLU A 34 -6.61 -4.92 3.46
N VAL A 35 -6.39 -3.68 3.95
CA VAL A 35 -6.92 -2.48 3.28
C VAL A 35 -6.33 -2.30 1.88
N ILE A 36 -5.04 -2.55 1.70
CA ILE A 36 -4.38 -2.48 0.38
C ILE A 36 -5.02 -3.47 -0.59
N GLU A 37 -5.23 -4.71 -0.17
CA GLU A 37 -5.87 -5.74 -0.99
C GLU A 37 -7.31 -5.37 -1.37
N MET A 38 -8.05 -4.75 -0.45
CA MET A 38 -9.37 -4.20 -0.75
C MET A 38 -9.30 -3.08 -1.80
N ILE A 39 -8.35 -2.14 -1.68
CA ILE A 39 -8.16 -1.04 -2.64
C ILE A 39 -7.79 -1.57 -4.03
N LYS A 40 -6.88 -2.54 -4.12
CA LYS A 40 -6.46 -3.17 -5.40
C LYS A 40 -7.64 -3.76 -6.15
N ASN A 41 -8.50 -4.49 -5.43
CA ASN A 41 -9.62 -5.22 -6.02
C ASN A 41 -10.91 -4.40 -6.17
N ALA A 42 -10.97 -3.20 -5.58
CA ALA A 42 -12.12 -2.32 -5.68
C ALA A 42 -12.25 -1.64 -7.04
N GLU A 43 -13.49 -1.26 -7.37
CA GLU A 43 -13.74 -0.25 -8.41
C GLU A 43 -13.14 1.08 -7.98
N LYS A 44 -12.44 1.72 -8.92
CA LYS A 44 -11.70 2.96 -8.69
C LYS A 44 -12.07 3.99 -9.73
N ILE A 45 -12.05 5.25 -9.33
CA ILE A 45 -12.14 6.40 -10.24
C ILE A 45 -10.79 7.12 -10.27
N GLU A 46 -10.40 7.60 -11.44
CA GLU A 46 -9.23 8.47 -11.58
C GLU A 46 -9.54 9.84 -10.98
N ILE A 47 -8.61 10.39 -10.23
CA ILE A 47 -8.71 11.70 -9.57
C ILE A 47 -7.47 12.54 -9.86
N SER A 48 -7.60 13.86 -9.73
CA SER A 48 -6.44 14.74 -9.82
C SER A 48 -5.62 14.73 -8.51
N ASN A 49 -4.38 15.21 -8.58
CA ASN A 49 -3.47 15.20 -7.42
C ASN A 49 -3.99 16.09 -6.27
N ASP A 50 -4.70 17.18 -6.59
CA ASP A 50 -5.30 18.10 -5.62
C ASP A 50 -6.48 17.47 -4.85
N GLU A 51 -7.05 16.37 -5.32
CA GLU A 51 -8.07 15.60 -4.61
C GLU A 51 -7.48 14.63 -3.57
N LEU A 52 -6.16 14.38 -3.60
CA LEU A 52 -5.49 13.59 -2.58
C LEU A 52 -5.42 14.37 -1.26
N PRO A 53 -5.51 13.70 -0.10
CA PRO A 53 -5.24 14.34 1.18
C PRO A 53 -3.83 14.96 1.22
N SER A 54 -3.68 16.11 1.87
CA SER A 54 -2.40 16.83 1.94
C SER A 54 -1.28 16.00 2.57
N GLN A 55 -1.61 15.09 3.50
CA GLN A 55 -0.64 14.16 4.06
C GLN A 55 -0.08 13.21 3.00
N SER A 56 -0.92 12.68 2.10
CA SER A 56 -0.49 11.81 1.02
C SER A 56 0.41 12.55 0.03
N GLN A 57 0.03 13.78 -0.34
CA GLN A 57 0.84 14.62 -1.22
C GLN A 57 2.24 14.85 -0.62
N ALA A 58 2.32 15.21 0.66
CA ALA A 58 3.59 15.39 1.35
C ALA A 58 4.44 14.12 1.40
N THR A 59 3.82 12.96 1.64
CA THR A 59 4.52 11.67 1.61
C THR A 59 5.06 11.35 0.21
N ILE A 60 4.29 11.59 -0.85
CA ILE A 60 4.72 11.37 -2.23
C ILE A 60 5.94 12.23 -2.55
N GLU A 61 5.90 13.52 -2.20
CA GLU A 61 7.02 14.45 -2.44
C GLU A 61 8.29 14.07 -1.67
N GLN A 62 8.16 13.58 -0.44
CA GLN A 62 9.30 13.33 0.45
C GLN A 62 9.91 11.94 0.28
N GLU A 63 9.07 10.91 0.12
CA GLU A 63 9.52 9.51 0.09
C GLU A 63 9.68 8.97 -1.34
N TYR A 64 9.03 9.58 -2.32
CA TYR A 64 9.04 9.13 -3.72
C TYR A 64 9.63 10.19 -4.66
N PHE A 65 10.58 11.01 -4.19
CA PHE A 65 11.19 12.10 -4.97
C PHE A 65 11.94 11.64 -6.25
N GLU A 66 12.36 10.38 -6.32
CA GLU A 66 12.97 9.76 -7.51
C GLU A 66 11.92 9.25 -8.51
N TYR A 67 10.63 9.51 -8.27
CA TYR A 67 9.52 9.07 -9.10
C TYR A 67 8.66 10.26 -9.56
N GLU A 68 7.84 9.99 -10.55
CA GLU A 68 6.86 10.86 -11.18
C GLU A 68 5.47 10.26 -11.04
N GLY A 69 4.47 11.07 -10.68
CA GLY A 69 3.07 10.62 -10.65
C GLY A 69 2.53 10.38 -12.05
N LEU A 70 1.93 9.22 -12.27
CA LEU A 70 1.24 8.87 -13.52
C LEU A 70 -0.27 9.08 -13.40
N ALA A 71 -0.88 8.43 -12.40
CA ALA A 71 -2.31 8.45 -12.16
C ALA A 71 -2.59 8.32 -10.67
N ASN A 72 -3.68 8.94 -10.23
CA ASN A 72 -4.18 8.80 -8.87
C ASN A 72 -5.58 8.20 -8.94
N TRP A 73 -5.84 7.23 -8.07
CA TRP A 73 -7.08 6.50 -8.07
C TRP A 73 -7.72 6.55 -6.69
N LYS A 74 -9.03 6.73 -6.67
CA LYS A 74 -9.84 6.66 -5.45
C LYS A 74 -10.71 5.42 -5.47
N ALA A 75 -10.54 4.57 -4.47
CA ALA A 75 -11.48 3.50 -4.13
C ALA A 75 -12.44 4.04 -3.07
N SER A 76 -13.72 4.19 -3.43
CA SER A 76 -14.74 4.78 -2.55
C SER A 76 -14.77 4.08 -1.19
N ASP A 77 -14.71 4.87 -0.13
CA ASP A 77 -14.72 4.44 1.29
C ASP A 77 -13.55 3.54 1.74
N LEU A 78 -12.55 3.32 0.88
CA LEU A 78 -11.38 2.48 1.19
C LEU A 78 -10.09 3.31 1.26
N GLY A 79 -9.81 4.09 0.22
CA GLY A 79 -8.58 4.88 0.16
C GLY A 79 -8.15 5.24 -1.25
N TYR A 80 -6.84 5.43 -1.40
CA TYR A 80 -6.21 5.91 -2.61
C TYR A 80 -5.07 4.99 -3.05
N MET A 81 -4.90 4.88 -4.36
CA MET A 81 -3.77 4.20 -5.01
C MET A 81 -3.11 5.19 -5.97
N VAL A 82 -1.81 5.36 -5.84
CA VAL A 82 -1.02 6.32 -6.63
C VAL A 82 -0.01 5.53 -7.46
N GLU A 83 -0.09 5.67 -8.77
CA GLU A 83 0.83 5.06 -9.72
C GLU A 83 2.00 6.01 -9.97
N LEU A 84 3.22 5.48 -9.87
CA LEU A 84 4.46 6.21 -9.92
C LEU A 84 5.40 5.59 -10.96
N SER A 85 6.05 6.42 -11.78
CA SER A 85 7.10 6.02 -12.71
C SER A 85 8.44 6.58 -12.27
N GLY A 86 9.50 5.77 -12.26
CA GLY A 86 10.80 6.23 -11.84
C GLY A 86 11.41 7.26 -12.80
N ARG A 87 12.21 8.17 -12.25
CA ARG A 87 12.97 9.19 -12.98
C ARG A 87 14.47 8.87 -12.94
N GLY A 88 15.22 9.43 -13.89
CA GLY A 88 16.68 9.31 -13.93
C GLY A 88 17.13 7.84 -13.98
N GLN A 89 17.86 7.38 -12.97
CA GLN A 89 18.35 6.00 -12.88
C GLN A 89 17.25 4.97 -12.60
N ARG A 90 16.05 5.40 -12.19
CA ARG A 90 14.90 4.53 -11.94
C ARG A 90 13.92 4.49 -13.11
N TYR A 91 14.27 5.09 -14.25
CA TYR A 91 13.38 5.12 -15.41
C TYR A 91 13.00 3.69 -15.80
N GLY A 92 11.71 3.46 -16.05
CA GLY A 92 11.16 2.13 -16.30
C GLY A 92 10.71 1.38 -15.05
N MET A 93 11.12 1.79 -13.84
CA MET A 93 10.57 1.22 -12.62
C MET A 93 9.17 1.81 -12.35
N PHE A 94 8.17 0.95 -12.19
CA PHE A 94 6.83 1.35 -11.77
C PHE A 94 6.61 0.98 -10.32
N ARG A 95 5.98 1.89 -9.57
CA ARG A 95 5.64 1.69 -8.16
C ARG A 95 4.22 2.15 -7.89
N GLU A 96 3.61 1.50 -6.92
CA GLU A 96 2.31 1.89 -6.40
C GLU A 96 2.46 2.32 -4.95
N ALA A 97 1.79 3.40 -4.57
CA ALA A 97 1.68 3.83 -3.18
C ALA A 97 0.20 3.84 -2.76
N TYR A 98 -0.07 3.35 -1.56
CA TYR A 98 -1.41 3.18 -1.04
C TYR A 98 -1.62 4.06 0.19
N PHE A 99 -2.78 4.71 0.26
CA PHE A 99 -3.15 5.60 1.36
C PHE A 99 -4.57 5.32 1.83
N ASN A 100 -4.82 5.45 3.12
CA ASN A 100 -6.18 5.40 3.65
C ASN A 100 -6.95 6.71 3.33
N MET A 101 -8.24 6.75 3.69
CA MET A 101 -9.09 7.93 3.45
C MET A 101 -8.59 9.23 4.10
N ASP A 102 -7.84 9.14 5.21
CA ASP A 102 -7.24 10.29 5.91
C ASP A 102 -5.90 10.73 5.30
N GLY A 103 -5.36 9.94 4.37
CA GLY A 103 -4.09 10.19 3.69
C GLY A 103 -2.86 9.60 4.37
N ARG A 104 -3.05 8.76 5.40
CA ARG A 104 -1.96 7.98 6.00
C ARG A 104 -1.53 6.89 5.01
N LYS A 105 -0.23 6.80 4.77
CA LYS A 105 0.38 5.71 3.99
C LYS A 105 0.06 4.36 4.63
N LEU A 106 -0.38 3.40 3.81
CA LEU A 106 -0.64 2.02 4.21
C LEU A 106 0.65 1.20 4.05
N ASP A 107 1.02 0.43 5.07
CA ASP A 107 2.19 -0.44 5.04
C ASP A 107 1.83 -1.85 4.52
N PRO A 108 2.35 -2.29 3.36
CA PRO A 108 2.11 -3.64 2.87
C PRO A 108 2.69 -4.76 3.76
N ASN A 109 3.57 -4.42 4.70
CA ASN A 109 4.18 -5.38 5.64
C ASN A 109 3.43 -5.51 6.97
N ASP A 110 2.40 -4.69 7.18
CA ASP A 110 1.49 -4.81 8.32
C ASP A 110 0.49 -5.94 8.09
N ARG A 111 0.97 -7.18 8.29
CA ARG A 111 0.22 -8.43 8.22
C ARG A 111 0.71 -9.37 9.32
N ASP A 112 -0.11 -10.34 9.73
CA ASP A 112 0.26 -11.29 10.78
C ASP A 112 1.48 -12.13 10.38
N ALA A 113 2.29 -12.51 11.38
CA ALA A 113 3.56 -13.21 11.14
C ALA A 113 3.41 -14.56 10.43
N GLU A 114 2.27 -15.21 10.62
CA GLU A 114 1.93 -16.48 9.99
C GLU A 114 1.62 -16.30 8.49
N ASP A 115 1.16 -15.12 8.07
CA ASP A 115 0.84 -14.78 6.68
C ASP A 115 2.04 -14.19 5.91
N ARG A 116 3.18 -13.97 6.60
CA ARG A 116 4.42 -13.46 5.99
C ARG A 116 5.17 -14.51 5.17
N GLU A 117 4.76 -15.79 5.20
CA GLU A 117 5.46 -16.90 4.51
C GLU A 117 5.47 -16.76 2.98
N TYR A 118 4.56 -15.96 2.42
CA TYR A 118 4.66 -15.45 1.05
C TYR A 118 4.94 -13.95 1.07
N GLY A 119 6.20 -13.59 1.31
CA GLY A 119 6.76 -12.27 0.99
C GLY A 119 6.32 -11.88 -0.42
N ASP A 120 5.48 -10.87 -0.56
CA ASP A 120 5.17 -10.30 -1.87
C ASP A 120 6.38 -9.45 -2.27
N ASP A 121 7.46 -10.14 -2.65
CA ASP A 121 8.66 -9.56 -3.26
C ASP A 121 8.35 -8.97 -4.66
N ARG A 122 7.06 -8.92 -5.05
CA ARG A 122 6.57 -8.44 -6.34
C ARG A 122 6.58 -6.93 -6.50
N LEU A 123 7.05 -6.16 -5.51
CA LEU A 123 7.32 -4.74 -5.69
C LEU A 123 8.74 -4.46 -6.22
N ASP A 124 9.64 -5.45 -6.25
CA ASP A 124 11.05 -5.22 -6.61
C ASP A 124 11.61 -6.13 -7.73
N GLU A 125 10.94 -7.20 -8.15
CA GLU A 125 11.53 -8.15 -9.12
C GLU A 125 10.72 -8.25 -10.43
N ASP A 126 11.41 -7.96 -11.55
CA ASP A 126 11.08 -8.36 -12.92
C ASP A 126 10.25 -7.44 -13.83
N TYR A 127 10.38 -6.12 -13.70
CA TYR A 127 10.19 -5.25 -14.86
C TYR A 127 11.54 -4.77 -15.37
N GLU A 128 12.21 -5.57 -16.22
CA GLU A 128 13.28 -5.06 -17.09
C GLU A 128 12.66 -4.13 -18.14
N CYS A 129 12.30 -2.93 -17.70
CA CYS A 129 11.83 -1.87 -18.55
C CYS A 129 13.02 -1.26 -19.28
N PHE A 130 13.28 -1.81 -20.47
CA PHE A 130 14.14 -1.31 -21.53
C PHE A 130 15.62 -1.04 -21.16
N GLU A 131 16.51 -1.26 -22.12
CA GLU A 131 17.93 -0.94 -21.99
C GLU A 131 18.23 0.28 -22.86
N LEU A 132 18.97 1.24 -22.32
CA LEU A 132 19.43 2.39 -23.09
C LEU A 132 20.62 1.96 -23.97
N VAL A 133 20.39 1.93 -25.28
CA VAL A 133 21.47 1.72 -26.25
C VAL A 133 22.25 3.02 -26.42
N LEU A 134 23.51 3.01 -26.01
CA LEU A 134 24.40 4.15 -26.10
C LEU A 134 24.85 4.41 -27.56
N PRO A 135 25.10 5.68 -27.95
CA PRO A 135 25.08 6.87 -27.10
C PRO A 135 23.69 7.49 -26.90
N VAL A 136 23.47 8.09 -25.72
CA VAL A 136 22.25 8.87 -25.39
C VAL A 136 22.60 10.34 -25.24
N THR A 137 21.82 11.23 -25.85
CA THR A 137 22.01 12.69 -25.78
C THR A 137 20.94 13.35 -24.92
N TYR A 138 21.36 14.09 -23.90
CA TYR A 138 20.51 14.86 -22.99
C TYR A 138 20.55 16.34 -23.36
N THR A 139 19.40 17.01 -23.38
CA THR A 139 19.32 18.48 -23.49
C THR A 139 19.06 19.05 -22.11
N MET A 140 19.97 19.88 -21.62
CA MET A 140 19.88 20.54 -20.32
C MET A 140 18.92 21.73 -20.35
N PRO A 141 18.40 22.20 -19.19
CA PRO A 141 17.50 23.35 -19.13
C PRO A 141 18.09 24.65 -19.67
N ASP A 142 19.42 24.79 -19.66
CA ASP A 142 20.15 25.92 -20.25
C ASP A 142 20.30 25.84 -21.78
N GLY A 143 19.82 24.75 -22.38
CA GLY A 143 19.89 24.46 -23.82
C GLY A 143 21.19 23.80 -24.28
N SER A 144 22.12 23.50 -23.36
CA SER A 144 23.32 22.70 -23.69
C SER A 144 22.98 21.23 -23.87
N THR A 145 23.85 20.48 -24.54
CA THR A 145 23.67 19.03 -24.74
C THR A 145 24.83 18.23 -24.19
N ILE A 146 24.53 17.17 -23.43
CA ILE A 146 25.52 16.21 -22.93
C ILE A 146 25.24 14.85 -23.57
N THR A 147 26.26 14.27 -24.20
CA THR A 147 26.18 12.92 -24.78
C THR A 147 26.89 11.93 -23.88
N VAL A 148 26.17 10.89 -23.46
CA VAL A 148 26.73 9.75 -22.72
C VAL A 148 27.06 8.66 -23.72
N GLU A 149 28.36 8.42 -23.93
CA GLU A 149 28.90 7.46 -24.92
C GLU A 149 29.04 6.04 -24.34
N ASP A 150 29.27 5.93 -23.03
CA ASP A 150 29.42 4.67 -22.29
C ASP A 150 28.83 4.80 -20.87
N GLU A 151 28.64 3.66 -20.18
CA GLU A 151 28.02 3.62 -18.84
C GLU A 151 28.74 4.49 -17.78
N SER A 152 30.03 4.77 -17.96
CA SER A 152 30.82 5.57 -17.04
C SER A 152 30.60 7.08 -17.19
N GLY A 153 30.00 7.52 -18.31
CA GLY A 153 29.69 8.91 -18.61
C GLY A 153 28.57 9.54 -17.77
N CYS A 154 27.80 8.74 -17.04
CA CYS A 154 26.65 9.20 -16.23
C CYS A 154 27.02 10.24 -15.16
N GLY A 155 28.27 10.28 -14.69
CA GLY A 155 28.73 11.25 -13.69
C GLY A 155 28.67 12.71 -14.15
N GLY A 156 28.64 12.97 -15.47
CA GLY A 156 28.57 14.32 -16.03
C GLY A 156 27.18 14.95 -16.04
N LEU A 157 26.14 14.23 -15.60
CA LEU A 157 24.74 14.69 -15.63
C LEU A 157 24.26 15.35 -14.32
N ARG A 158 25.12 15.47 -13.30
CA ARG A 158 24.77 16.14 -12.03
C ARG A 158 25.24 17.60 -12.06
N GLU A 159 24.29 18.52 -12.20
CA GLU A 159 24.41 19.92 -11.76
C GLU A 159 23.26 20.27 -10.81
#